data_AF-A0A3D0TRR2-F1
#
_entry.id   AF-A0A3D0TRR2-F1
#
_cell.length_a   1.000
_cell.length_b   1.000
_cell.length_c   1.000
_cell.angle_alpha   90.00
_cell.angle_beta   90.00
_cell.angle_gamma   90.00
#
_symmetry.space_group_name_H-M   'P 1'
#
loop_
_entity.id
_entity.type
_entity.pdbx_description
1 polymer ?
#
loop_
_entity_poly.entity_id
_entity_poly.type
_entity_poly.pdbx_seq_one_letter_code
_entity_poly.pdbx_strand_id
1 'polypeptide(L)' 'MRGRLITIGKRMVGEGRPTFIIAEAGVNHNGKLSLARKLIDAAARAGA' A
#
# COMPACT_ATOMS: atom_id res chain seq x y z
N MET A 1 0.22 -2.11 -26.60
CA MET A 1 1.35 -1.46 -25.90
C MET A 1 1.72 -2.36 -24.74
N ARG A 2 3.00 -2.75 -24.58
CA ARG A 2 3.43 -3.48 -23.38
C ARG A 2 3.42 -2.51 -22.19
N GLY A 3 2.72 -2.86 -21.12
CA GLY A 3 2.70 -2.12 -19.87
C GLY A 3 4.11 -2.04 -19.27
N ARG A 4 4.51 -0.83 -18.87
CA ARG A 4 5.83 -0.59 -18.29
C ARG A 4 5.95 -1.30 -16.95
N LEU A 5 7.01 -2.10 -16.78
CA LEU A 5 7.39 -2.65 -15.48
C LEU A 5 8.17 -1.60 -14.67
N ILE A 6 7.83 -1.49 -13.39
CA ILE A 6 8.53 -0.63 -12.43
C ILE A 6 8.83 -1.41 -11.15
N THR A 7 9.91 -1.04 -10.45
CA THR A 7 10.25 -1.61 -9.15
C THR A 7 9.90 -0.63 -8.05
N ILE A 8 9.11 -1.09 -7.07
CA ILE A 8 8.77 -0.36 -5.85
C ILE A 8 9.34 -1.14 -4.67
N GLY A 9 10.43 -0.67 -4.09
CA GLY A 9 11.17 -1.41 -3.05
C GLY A 9 11.63 -2.77 -3.57
N LYS A 10 11.06 -3.85 -3.01
CA LYS A 10 11.36 -5.24 -3.41
C LYS A 10 10.32 -5.85 -4.35
N ARG A 11 9.27 -5.12 -4.73
CA ARG A 11 8.15 -5.62 -5.54
C ARG A 11 8.22 -5.03 -6.95
N MET A 12 8.00 -5.87 -7.96
CA MET A 12 7.90 -5.43 -9.36
C MET A 12 6.44 -5.35 -9.78
N VAL A 13 6.04 -4.19 -10.32
CA VAL A 13 4.65 -3.83 -10.63
C VAL A 13 4.52 -3.52 -12.12
N GLY A 14 3.45 -4.02 -12.75
CA GLY A 14 3.11 -3.76 -14.14
C GLY A 14 2.40 -4.96 -14.80
N GLU A 15 2.30 -4.94 -16.12
CA GLU A 15 1.59 -5.97 -16.89
C GLU A 15 2.17 -7.38 -16.65
N GLY A 16 1.30 -8.38 -16.49
CA GLY A 16 1.68 -9.78 -16.22
C GLY A 16 2.16 -10.05 -14.79
N ARG A 17 2.03 -9.08 -13.86
CA ARG A 17 2.29 -9.26 -12.42
C ARG A 17 0.98 -9.29 -11.62
N PRO A 18 0.97 -9.88 -10.42
CA PRO A 18 -0.19 -9.80 -9.52
C PRO A 18 -0.56 -8.34 -9.23
N THR A 19 -1.85 -8.11 -8.97
CA THR A 19 -2.34 -6.78 -8.55
C THR A 19 -1.58 -6.31 -7.32
N PHE A 20 -1.02 -5.11 -7.41
CA PHE A 20 -0.36 -4.45 -6.30
C PHE A 20 -1.40 -3.64 -5.50
N ILE A 21 -1.63 -4.03 -4.24
CA ILE A 21 -2.62 -3.39 -3.36
C ILE A 21 -1.91 -2.35 -2.50
N ILE A 22 -2.49 -1.14 -2.41
CA ILE A 22 -2.01 -0.06 -1.53
C ILE A 22 -3.06 0.12 -0.42
N ALA A 23 -2.66 -0.11 0.83
CA ALA A 23 -3.45 0.23 2.00
C ALA A 23 -3.34 1.74 2.26
N GLU A 24 -4.28 2.50 1.71
CA GLU A 24 -4.31 3.96 1.78
C GLU A 24 -4.83 4.43 3.16
N ALA A 25 -4.00 5.14 3.92
CA ALA A 25 -4.37 5.69 5.23
C ALA A 25 -4.78 7.17 5.16
N GLY A 26 -4.28 7.92 4.18
CA GLY A 26 -4.69 9.28 3.82
C GLY A 26 -5.04 10.19 4.99
N VAL A 27 -6.19 10.84 4.87
CA VAL A 27 -6.77 11.69 5.93
C VAL A 27 -7.59 10.89 6.96
N ASN A 28 -7.66 9.57 6.85
CA ASN A 28 -8.51 8.71 7.70
C ASN A 28 -8.07 8.72 9.17
N HIS A 29 -6.88 9.23 9.47
CA HIS A 29 -6.40 9.42 10.85
C HIS A 29 -6.90 10.72 11.51
N ASN A 30 -7.62 11.60 10.80
CA ASN A 30 -8.21 12.84 11.33
C ASN A 30 -7.21 13.73 12.11
N GLY A 31 -5.97 13.82 11.63
CA GLY A 31 -4.89 14.56 12.31
C GLY A 31 -4.37 13.93 13.61
N LYS A 32 -4.88 12.76 14.02
CA LYS A 32 -4.48 12.08 15.27
C LYS A 32 -3.39 11.04 15.01
N LEU A 33 -2.19 11.26 15.55
CA LEU A 33 -1.06 10.34 15.42
C LEU A 33 -1.37 8.93 15.95
N SER A 34 -2.11 8.84 17.06
CA SER A 34 -2.51 7.55 17.64
C SER A 34 -3.42 6.74 16.73
N LEU A 35 -4.29 7.40 15.97
CA LEU A 35 -5.15 6.73 14.98
C LEU A 35 -4.35 6.32 13.75
N ALA A 36 -3.40 7.15 13.29
CA ALA A 36 -2.50 6.78 12.20
C ALA A 36 -1.73 5.49 12.51
N ARG A 37 -1.22 5.35 13.74
CA ARG A 37 -0.54 4.11 14.17
C ARG A 37 -1.47 2.90 14.14
N LYS A 38 -2.72 3.05 14.61
CA LYS A 38 -3.72 1.96 14.56
C LYS A 38 -4.05 1.53 13.13
N LEU A 39 -4.11 2.47 12.18
CA LEU A 39 -4.31 2.17 10.76
C LEU A 39 -3.15 1.36 10.18
N ILE A 40 -1.90 1.73 10.51
CA ILE A 40 -0.70 0.98 10.12
C ILE A 40 -0.74 -0.44 10.69
N ASP A 41 -1.03 -0.58 11.99
CA ASP A 41 -1.09 -1.90 12.63
C ASP A 41 -2.21 -2.77 12.02
N ALA A 42 -3.34 -2.17 11.63
CA ALA A 42 -4.42 -2.88 10.96
C ALA A 42 -4.04 -3.33 9.54
N ALA A 43 -3.38 -2.47 8.76
CA ALA A 43 -2.89 -2.81 7.43
C ALA A 43 -1.86 -3.97 7.47
N ALA A 44 -0.92 -3.91 8.42
CA ALA A 44 0.06 -4.97 8.62
C ALA A 44 -0.59 -6.31 9.00
N ARG A 45 -1.59 -6.31 9.90
CA ARG A 45 -2.35 -7.52 10.25
C ARG A 45 -3.15 -8.09 9.07
N ALA A 46 -3.57 -7.25 8.13
CA ALA A 46 -4.27 -7.66 6.91
C ALA A 46 -3.31 -8.15 5.80
N GLY A 47 -1.99 -8.04 5.98
CA GLY A 47 -0.99 -8.52 5.04
C GLY A 47 -0.51 -7.51 3.99
N ALA A 48 -0.70 -6.21 4.23
CA ALA A 48 -0.15 -5.15 3.37
C ALA A 48 1.40 -5.06 3.47
#